data_AF-A0A2D9E8Q0-F1
#
_entry.id   AF-A0A2D9E8Q0-F1
#
_cell.length_a   1.000
_cell.length_b   1.000
_cell.length_c   1.000
_cell.angle_alpha   90.00
_cell.angle_beta   90.00
_cell.angle_gamma   90.00
#
_symmetry.space_group_name_H-M   'P 1'
#
loop_
_entity.id
_entity.type
_entity.pdbx_description
1 polymer ?
#
loop_
_entity_poly.entity_id
_entity_poly.type
_entity_poly.pdbx_seq_one_letter_code
_entity_poly.pdbx_strand_id
1 'polypeptide(L)'
;MDAFEDAVFSNDFYANGNRYTDLINVTSFTDFLIINELSKNSDGYKLSTYMHKDRTDSDDRLYAGPIWDFDQTYGMSAVCSNYDPTGWTYLQEQEWCEDLQSMPMFWQSMMSDTVFTNHLSCRWSTLRQGPLHIDSLFHRIDVMNTYVGEGVTRNFIKWDFQGENIWIEPYPLPLETHEEEVEYMKNWIQERIAWLDLNMPGNCMNDVIAKIPEQEENLCCRVFPNPAANKLTVDLENFNGVNKTIKLYETSGKIIFEKELISSQTTIDVSGFATGIYSLEIANEENVFRSQVIID
;
A
#
# COMPACT_ATOMS: atom_id res chain seq x y z
N MET A 1 -10.24 -16.87 13.43
CA MET A 1 -11.15 -15.71 13.38
C MET A 1 -11.65 -15.43 14.77
N ASP A 2 -12.31 -16.41 15.41
CA ASP A 2 -12.91 -16.28 16.74
C ASP A 2 -11.96 -15.68 17.80
N ALA A 3 -10.74 -16.20 17.95
CA ALA A 3 -9.77 -15.66 18.91
C ALA A 3 -9.39 -14.18 18.65
N PHE A 4 -9.36 -13.76 17.38
CA PHE A 4 -9.12 -12.37 17.02
C PHE A 4 -10.33 -11.51 17.36
N GLU A 5 -11.54 -11.97 17.04
CA GLU A 5 -12.78 -11.24 17.35
C GLU A 5 -13.00 -11.10 18.86
N ASP A 6 -12.81 -12.19 19.62
CA ASP A 6 -12.89 -12.18 21.08
C ASP A 6 -11.96 -11.13 21.69
N ALA A 7 -10.73 -11.00 21.16
CA ALA A 7 -9.74 -10.05 21.65
C ALA A 7 -10.02 -8.62 21.16
N VAL A 8 -10.34 -8.42 19.87
CA VAL A 8 -10.50 -7.08 19.29
C VAL A 8 -11.76 -6.38 19.81
N PHE A 9 -12.79 -7.14 20.22
CA PHE A 9 -14.02 -6.60 20.79
C PHE A 9 -14.01 -6.52 22.32
N SER A 10 -12.95 -6.96 22.99
CA SER A 10 -12.85 -6.83 24.44
C SER A 10 -12.47 -5.39 24.86
N ASN A 11 -12.82 -5.01 26.09
CA ASN A 11 -12.62 -3.64 26.58
C ASN A 11 -11.13 -3.21 26.66
N ASP A 12 -10.22 -4.17 26.82
CA ASP A 12 -8.77 -3.92 26.94
C ASP A 12 -7.98 -4.47 25.75
N PHE A 13 -8.67 -4.98 24.72
CA PHE A 13 -8.10 -5.58 23.52
C PHE A 13 -7.42 -6.95 23.73
N TYR A 14 -7.65 -7.60 24.87
CA TYR A 14 -7.17 -8.95 25.19
C TYR A 14 -8.30 -9.97 25.34
N ALA A 15 -8.05 -11.19 24.88
CA ALA A 15 -8.83 -12.37 25.23
C ALA A 15 -7.93 -13.59 25.37
N ASN A 16 -8.18 -14.42 26.39
CA ASN A 16 -7.41 -15.63 26.68
C ASN A 16 -5.88 -15.39 26.77
N GLY A 17 -5.47 -14.21 27.23
CA GLY A 17 -4.06 -13.84 27.40
C GLY A 17 -3.36 -13.31 26.14
N ASN A 18 -4.05 -13.26 24.99
CA ASN A 18 -3.51 -12.70 23.75
C ASN A 18 -4.15 -11.35 23.46
N ARG A 19 -3.35 -10.39 22.99
CA ARG A 19 -3.88 -9.16 22.41
C ARG A 19 -4.31 -9.43 20.98
N TYR A 20 -5.30 -8.73 20.44
CA TYR A 20 -5.67 -8.93 19.03
C TYR A 20 -4.49 -8.65 18.07
N THR A 21 -3.58 -7.74 18.43
CA THR A 21 -2.37 -7.43 17.63
C THR A 21 -1.34 -8.55 17.61
N ASP A 22 -1.44 -9.53 18.52
CA ASP A 22 -0.60 -10.74 18.49
C ASP A 22 -1.17 -11.78 17.50
N LEU A 23 -2.43 -11.61 17.08
CA LEU A 23 -3.17 -12.55 16.24
C LEU A 23 -3.29 -12.09 14.78
N ILE A 24 -2.91 -10.85 14.48
CA ILE A 24 -2.95 -10.26 13.15
C ILE A 24 -1.59 -9.66 12.76
N ASN A 25 -1.29 -9.65 11.47
CA ASN A 25 -0.24 -8.79 10.94
C ASN A 25 -0.80 -7.36 10.89
N VAL A 26 -0.48 -6.56 11.91
CA VAL A 26 -1.03 -5.21 12.09
C VAL A 26 -0.71 -4.29 10.90
N THR A 27 0.46 -4.44 10.28
CA THR A 27 0.86 -3.67 9.11
C THR A 27 -0.02 -3.99 7.91
N SER A 28 -0.36 -5.25 7.65
CA SER A 28 -1.27 -5.63 6.56
C SER A 28 -2.67 -5.03 6.73
N PHE A 29 -3.20 -5.03 7.96
CA PHE A 29 -4.50 -4.41 8.28
C PHE A 29 -4.45 -2.89 8.14
N THR A 30 -3.34 -2.29 8.55
CA THR A 30 -3.10 -0.85 8.39
C THR A 30 -3.01 -0.46 6.93
N ASP A 31 -2.27 -1.20 6.10
CA ASP A 31 -2.16 -0.97 4.66
C ASP A 31 -3.50 -1.15 3.96
N PHE A 32 -4.27 -2.18 4.34
CA PHE A 32 -5.61 -2.41 3.84
C PHE A 32 -6.54 -1.22 4.13
N LEU A 33 -6.53 -0.71 5.37
CA LEU A 33 -7.31 0.47 5.75
C LEU A 33 -6.85 1.70 4.97
N ILE A 34 -5.54 1.96 4.90
CA ILE A 34 -4.99 3.11 4.16
C ILE A 34 -5.45 3.12 2.70
N ILE A 35 -5.37 1.97 2.01
CA ILE A 35 -5.72 1.89 0.59
C ILE A 35 -7.23 2.11 0.39
N ASN A 36 -8.08 1.50 1.22
CA ASN A 36 -9.53 1.70 1.14
C ASN A 36 -9.95 3.12 1.52
N GLU A 37 -9.32 3.73 2.52
CA GLU A 37 -9.59 5.12 2.88
C GLU A 37 -9.09 6.12 1.84
N LEU A 38 -7.94 5.86 1.21
CA LEU A 38 -7.42 6.71 0.14
C LEU A 38 -8.36 6.72 -1.07
N SER A 39 -8.94 5.58 -1.42
CA SER A 39 -9.85 5.46 -2.55
C SER A 39 -11.32 5.77 -2.21
N LYS A 40 -11.65 5.81 -0.91
CA LYS A 40 -13.03 5.78 -0.37
C LYS A 40 -13.85 4.58 -0.89
N ASN A 41 -13.26 3.39 -0.93
CA ASN A 41 -13.98 2.18 -1.35
C ASN A 41 -15.09 1.82 -0.36
N SER A 42 -16.35 2.05 -0.76
CA SER A 42 -17.52 1.72 0.07
C SER A 42 -17.70 0.23 0.29
N ASP A 43 -17.16 -0.63 -0.58
CA ASP A 43 -17.32 -2.08 -0.45
C ASP A 43 -16.12 -2.74 0.24
N GLY A 44 -15.01 -2.00 0.37
CA GLY A 44 -13.71 -2.51 0.84
C GLY A 44 -13.71 -3.10 2.26
N TYR A 45 -14.68 -2.74 3.09
CA TYR A 45 -14.77 -3.24 4.46
C TYR A 45 -15.76 -4.38 4.64
N LYS A 46 -16.53 -4.76 3.62
CA LYS A 46 -17.63 -5.75 3.72
C LYS A 46 -17.61 -6.80 2.63
N LEU A 47 -17.56 -6.38 1.36
CA LEU A 47 -17.75 -7.24 0.19
C LEU A 47 -16.43 -7.46 -0.54
N SER A 48 -15.71 -6.36 -0.83
CA SER A 48 -14.43 -6.36 -1.54
C SER A 48 -13.25 -6.54 -0.58
N THR A 49 -13.44 -7.42 0.40
CA THR A 49 -12.50 -7.66 1.49
C THR A 49 -12.07 -9.12 1.51
N TYR A 50 -10.79 -9.34 1.77
CA TYR A 50 -10.24 -10.68 1.92
C TYR A 50 -9.27 -10.68 3.10
N MET A 51 -9.22 -11.79 3.81
CA MET A 51 -8.23 -12.05 4.84
C MET A 51 -7.66 -13.44 4.63
N HIS A 52 -6.37 -13.60 4.85
CA HIS A 52 -5.68 -14.88 4.67
C HIS A 52 -4.74 -15.15 5.84
N LYS A 53 -4.36 -16.40 5.99
CA LYS A 53 -3.25 -16.80 6.85
C LYS A 53 -2.18 -17.42 5.97
N ASP A 54 -0.94 -17.07 6.25
CA ASP A 54 0.17 -17.84 5.72
C ASP A 54 0.22 -19.22 6.38
N ARG A 55 1.11 -20.06 5.86
CA ARG A 55 1.36 -21.35 6.51
C ARG A 55 1.86 -21.10 7.93
N THR A 56 1.44 -21.95 8.85
CA THR A 56 1.74 -21.82 10.28
C THR A 56 3.23 -21.91 10.62
N ASP A 57 4.06 -22.43 9.71
CA ASP A 57 5.52 -22.48 9.84
C ASP A 57 6.23 -21.20 9.34
N SER A 58 5.48 -20.22 8.83
CA SER A 58 5.98 -18.90 8.41
C SER A 58 5.47 -17.81 9.34
N ASP A 59 4.17 -17.56 9.30
CA ASP A 59 3.47 -16.61 10.16
C ASP A 59 2.03 -17.09 10.35
N ASP A 60 1.64 -17.33 11.59
CA ASP A 60 0.31 -17.85 11.91
C ASP A 60 -0.74 -16.73 12.13
N ARG A 61 -0.29 -15.46 12.05
CA ARG A 61 -1.13 -14.27 12.14
C ARG A 61 -2.06 -14.15 10.93
N LEU A 62 -3.22 -13.52 11.15
CA LEU A 62 -4.15 -13.17 10.07
C LEU A 62 -3.63 -11.94 9.33
N TYR A 63 -3.70 -11.96 8.01
CA TYR A 63 -3.36 -10.85 7.14
C TYR A 63 -4.62 -10.29 6.48
N ALA A 64 -4.68 -8.97 6.34
CA ALA A 64 -5.70 -8.32 5.52
C ALA A 64 -5.21 -8.19 4.07
N GLY A 65 -6.12 -8.45 3.14
CA GLY A 65 -5.86 -8.46 1.71
C GLY A 65 -5.84 -9.88 1.11
N PRO A 66 -5.66 -9.99 -0.22
CA PRO A 66 -5.39 -8.88 -1.15
C PRO A 66 -6.57 -7.91 -1.31
N ILE A 67 -6.27 -6.69 -1.75
CA ILE A 67 -7.28 -5.70 -2.14
C ILE A 67 -8.01 -6.14 -3.42
N TRP A 68 -9.28 -5.77 -3.56
CA TRP A 68 -10.14 -6.16 -4.68
C TRP A 68 -11.22 -5.09 -4.95
N ASP A 69 -11.73 -5.01 -6.19
CA ASP A 69 -12.86 -4.15 -6.63
C ASP A 69 -12.74 -2.66 -6.27
N PHE A 70 -12.04 -1.88 -7.10
CA PHE A 70 -11.81 -0.44 -6.89
C PHE A 70 -12.36 0.41 -8.05
N ASP A 71 -13.29 -0.09 -8.85
CA ASP A 71 -13.91 0.63 -9.96
C ASP A 71 -14.84 1.76 -9.48
N GLN A 72 -15.55 1.59 -8.36
CA GLN A 72 -16.40 2.62 -7.73
C GLN A 72 -15.64 3.48 -6.70
N THR A 73 -14.49 4.04 -7.09
CA THR A 73 -13.61 4.77 -6.16
C THR A 73 -13.09 6.10 -6.73
N TYR A 74 -12.25 6.80 -5.95
CA TYR A 74 -11.55 8.03 -6.34
C TYR A 74 -12.47 9.20 -6.74
N GLY A 75 -13.61 9.31 -6.07
CA GLY A 75 -14.57 10.38 -6.28
C GLY A 75 -15.52 10.16 -7.45
N MET A 76 -15.40 9.02 -8.14
CA MET A 76 -16.15 8.71 -9.35
C MET A 76 -17.52 8.08 -9.07
N SER A 77 -17.85 7.82 -7.80
CA SER A 77 -19.10 7.15 -7.40
C SER A 77 -19.91 7.99 -6.41
N ALA A 78 -21.23 7.94 -6.56
CA ALA A 78 -22.20 8.42 -5.60
C ALA A 78 -22.54 7.38 -4.52
N VAL A 79 -22.00 6.15 -4.57
CA VAL A 79 -22.22 5.15 -3.51
C VAL A 79 -21.54 5.59 -2.21
N CYS A 80 -22.31 5.59 -1.11
CA CYS A 80 -21.87 5.91 0.26
C CYS A 80 -20.94 7.13 0.37
N SER A 81 -21.28 8.19 -0.38
CA SER A 81 -20.55 9.46 -0.46
C SER A 81 -19.10 9.31 -0.91
N ASN A 82 -18.77 8.38 -1.81
CA ASN A 82 -17.43 8.24 -2.37
C ASN A 82 -16.93 9.57 -2.99
N TYR A 83 -17.80 10.31 -3.67
CA TYR A 83 -17.51 11.65 -4.22
C TYR A 83 -17.11 12.73 -3.20
N ASP A 84 -17.45 12.58 -1.92
CA ASP A 84 -17.02 13.52 -0.87
C ASP A 84 -15.60 13.15 -0.44
N PRO A 85 -14.57 14.01 -0.61
CA PRO A 85 -13.19 13.68 -0.23
C PRO A 85 -13.01 13.62 1.30
N THR A 86 -14.02 13.97 2.09
CA THR A 86 -13.96 14.00 3.55
C THR A 86 -14.63 12.79 4.19
N GLY A 87 -14.39 12.61 5.50
CA GLY A 87 -14.98 11.55 6.30
C GLY A 87 -14.25 10.20 6.19
N TRP A 88 -14.50 9.33 7.16
CA TRP A 88 -13.93 7.98 7.19
C TRP A 88 -14.91 6.97 6.59
N THR A 89 -14.40 6.14 5.69
CA THR A 89 -15.21 5.16 4.96
C THR A 89 -15.49 3.93 5.81
N TYR A 90 -14.62 3.55 6.74
CA TYR A 90 -14.89 2.46 7.69
C TYR A 90 -16.07 2.74 8.66
N LEU A 91 -16.54 3.99 8.73
CA LEU A 91 -17.68 4.39 9.54
C LEU A 91 -19.03 4.33 8.81
N GLN A 92 -19.05 4.56 7.48
CA GLN A 92 -20.25 4.67 6.61
C GLN A 92 -21.49 5.30 7.24
N GLU A 93 -21.32 6.39 7.99
CA GLU A 93 -22.37 7.02 8.81
C GLU A 93 -23.50 7.72 8.02
N GLN A 94 -23.53 7.59 6.69
CA GLN A 94 -24.55 8.21 5.85
C GLN A 94 -25.89 7.48 6.02
N GLU A 95 -26.96 8.23 6.31
CA GLU A 95 -28.31 7.69 6.57
C GLU A 95 -28.84 6.77 5.45
N TRP A 96 -28.43 7.02 4.21
CA TRP A 96 -28.86 6.27 3.03
C TRP A 96 -27.84 5.20 2.57
N CYS A 97 -26.69 5.08 3.23
CA CYS A 97 -25.74 4.00 2.92
C CYS A 97 -26.24 2.71 3.58
N GLU A 98 -27.08 1.98 2.84
CA GLU A 98 -27.71 0.73 3.28
C GLU A 98 -26.70 -0.43 3.31
N ASP A 99 -25.74 -0.44 4.25
CA ASP A 99 -24.97 -1.67 4.51
C ASP A 99 -24.13 -1.70 5.80
N LEU A 100 -24.29 -0.72 6.70
CA LEU A 100 -23.56 -0.70 7.98
C LEU A 100 -23.68 -2.01 8.77
N GLN A 101 -24.80 -2.70 8.66
CA GLN A 101 -25.07 -3.94 9.40
C GLN A 101 -24.28 -5.16 8.90
N SER A 102 -23.69 -5.11 7.70
CA SER A 102 -22.85 -6.18 7.16
C SER A 102 -21.35 -5.93 7.36
N MET A 103 -20.96 -4.72 7.75
CA MET A 103 -19.57 -4.38 8.01
C MET A 103 -19.09 -5.04 9.32
N PRO A 104 -17.96 -5.76 9.30
CA PRO A 104 -17.36 -6.27 10.51
C PRO A 104 -16.85 -5.09 11.36
N MET A 105 -17.36 -5.00 12.58
CA MET A 105 -17.11 -3.88 13.49
C MET A 105 -15.66 -3.83 14.02
N PHE A 106 -14.82 -4.82 13.69
CA PHE A 106 -13.44 -4.85 14.17
C PHE A 106 -12.61 -3.69 13.63
N TRP A 107 -12.92 -3.13 12.45
CA TRP A 107 -12.25 -1.93 11.94
C TRP A 107 -12.47 -0.72 12.86
N GLN A 108 -13.72 -0.50 13.28
CA GLN A 108 -14.03 0.55 14.25
C GLN A 108 -13.37 0.29 15.60
N SER A 109 -13.38 -0.96 16.07
CA SER A 109 -12.73 -1.33 17.33
C SER A 109 -11.21 -1.08 17.28
N MET A 110 -10.52 -1.49 16.22
CA MET A 110 -9.10 -1.20 16.03
C MET A 110 -8.83 0.30 15.94
N MET A 111 -9.70 1.07 15.28
CA MET A 111 -9.56 2.54 15.20
C MET A 111 -9.79 3.24 16.55
N SER A 112 -10.36 2.56 17.55
CA SER A 112 -10.44 3.04 18.94
C SER A 112 -9.18 2.73 19.77
N ASP A 113 -8.29 1.87 19.26
CA ASP A 113 -7.07 1.47 19.92
C ASP A 113 -5.88 2.37 19.53
N THR A 114 -5.22 2.94 20.55
CA THR A 114 -4.02 3.74 20.36
C THR A 114 -2.86 2.96 19.73
N VAL A 115 -2.74 1.65 19.97
CA VAL A 115 -1.65 0.85 19.37
C VAL A 115 -1.80 0.80 17.85
N PHE A 116 -3.01 0.53 17.36
CA PHE A 116 -3.29 0.51 15.92
C PHE A 116 -3.20 1.90 15.30
N THR A 117 -3.83 2.91 15.90
CA THR A 117 -3.82 4.27 15.34
C THR A 117 -2.42 4.90 15.34
N ASN A 118 -1.57 4.62 16.33
CA ASN A 118 -0.17 5.06 16.30
C ASN A 118 0.61 4.40 15.15
N HIS A 119 0.39 3.10 14.91
CA HIS A 119 0.99 2.41 13.77
C HIS A 119 0.48 2.93 12.43
N LEU A 120 -0.83 3.16 12.32
CA LEU A 120 -1.47 3.79 11.16
C LEU A 120 -0.86 5.17 10.84
N SER A 121 -0.70 6.03 11.83
CA SER A 121 -0.05 7.34 11.69
C SER A 121 1.36 7.23 11.10
N CYS A 122 2.13 6.26 11.60
CA CYS A 122 3.52 6.05 11.18
C CYS A 122 3.61 5.45 9.78
N ARG A 123 2.73 4.49 9.48
CA ARG A 123 2.64 3.87 8.18
C ARG A 123 2.19 4.86 7.11
N TRP A 124 1.17 5.67 7.39
CA TRP A 124 0.73 6.77 6.51
C TRP A 124 1.89 7.74 6.24
N SER A 125 2.56 8.23 7.29
CA SER A 125 3.68 9.17 7.16
C SER A 125 4.83 8.61 6.31
N THR A 126 5.09 7.30 6.41
CA THR A 126 6.10 6.60 5.61
C THR A 126 5.66 6.52 4.14
N LEU A 127 4.43 6.07 3.87
CA LEU A 127 3.92 5.92 2.51
C LEU A 127 3.78 7.27 1.79
N ARG A 128 3.47 8.35 2.51
CA ARG A 128 3.39 9.72 2.00
C ARG A 128 4.74 10.29 1.54
N GLN A 129 5.86 9.75 2.02
CA GLN A 129 7.21 10.08 1.53
C GLN A 129 7.60 9.31 0.26
N GLY A 130 6.76 8.38 -0.20
CA GLY A 130 7.08 7.54 -1.36
C GLY A 130 5.85 7.27 -2.23
N PRO A 131 5.31 6.04 -2.23
CA PRO A 131 4.31 5.61 -3.21
C PRO A 131 3.00 6.39 -3.14
N LEU A 132 2.64 6.94 -1.99
CA LEU A 132 1.43 7.74 -1.81
C LEU A 132 1.69 9.23 -1.87
N HIS A 133 2.90 9.69 -2.22
CA HIS A 133 3.14 11.11 -2.52
C HIS A 133 2.26 11.55 -3.69
N ILE A 134 1.82 12.82 -3.72
CA ILE A 134 0.88 13.30 -4.75
C ILE A 134 1.49 13.14 -6.15
N ASP A 135 2.76 13.48 -6.31
CA ASP A 135 3.49 13.32 -7.58
C ASP A 135 3.61 11.85 -8.00
N SER A 136 3.84 10.94 -7.05
CA SER A 136 3.91 9.49 -7.32
C SER A 136 2.59 8.95 -7.85
N LEU A 137 1.48 9.36 -7.24
CA LEU A 137 0.14 8.95 -7.64
C LEU A 137 -0.24 9.53 -9.00
N PHE A 138 0.01 10.82 -9.21
CA PHE A 138 -0.28 11.48 -10.49
C PHE A 138 0.58 10.91 -11.62
N HIS A 139 1.86 10.66 -11.36
CA HIS A 139 2.73 9.98 -12.31
C HIS A 139 2.19 8.59 -12.67
N ARG A 140 1.73 7.82 -11.68
CA ARG A 140 1.12 6.50 -11.92
C ARG A 140 -0.14 6.59 -12.78
N ILE A 141 -1.00 7.57 -12.53
CA ILE A 141 -2.20 7.83 -13.34
C ILE A 141 -1.80 8.17 -14.78
N ASP A 142 -0.83 9.05 -14.98
CA ASP A 142 -0.37 9.45 -16.32
C ASP A 142 0.26 8.29 -17.11
N VAL A 143 1.05 7.46 -16.44
CA VAL A 143 1.62 6.24 -17.03
C VAL A 143 0.51 5.28 -17.46
N MET A 144 -0.51 5.08 -16.62
CA MET A 144 -1.63 4.20 -16.96
C MET A 144 -2.49 4.77 -18.09
N ASN A 145 -2.76 6.07 -18.07
CA ASN A 145 -3.49 6.75 -19.14
C ASN A 145 -2.76 6.63 -20.49
N THR A 146 -1.45 6.85 -20.48
CA THR A 146 -0.58 6.67 -21.65
C THR A 146 -0.57 5.23 -22.14
N TYR A 147 -0.53 4.26 -21.23
CA TYR A 147 -0.53 2.84 -21.54
C TYR A 147 -1.82 2.39 -22.26
N VAL A 148 -2.99 2.89 -21.83
CA VAL A 148 -4.27 2.60 -22.50
C VAL A 148 -4.31 3.25 -23.89
N GLY A 149 -3.79 4.49 -24.02
CA GLY A 149 -3.58 5.17 -25.29
C GLY A 149 -4.82 5.20 -26.20
N GLU A 150 -4.67 4.83 -27.47
CA GLU A 150 -5.76 4.79 -28.45
C GLU A 150 -6.92 3.84 -28.09
N GLY A 151 -6.76 3.00 -27.05
CA GLY A 151 -7.83 2.18 -26.50
C GLY A 151 -9.05 3.01 -26.08
N VAL A 152 -8.82 4.19 -25.50
CA VAL A 152 -9.88 5.13 -25.10
C VAL A 152 -10.72 5.54 -26.31
N THR A 153 -10.08 6.02 -27.37
CA THR A 153 -10.78 6.45 -28.60
C THR A 153 -11.55 5.30 -29.25
N ARG A 154 -10.95 4.10 -29.34
CA ARG A 154 -11.63 2.93 -29.91
C ARG A 154 -12.84 2.51 -29.08
N ASN A 155 -12.78 2.66 -27.75
CA ASN A 155 -13.89 2.39 -26.85
C ASN A 155 -15.08 3.28 -27.18
N PHE A 156 -14.89 4.60 -27.21
CA PHE A 156 -16.00 5.54 -27.42
C PHE A 156 -16.48 5.63 -28.88
N ILE A 157 -15.67 5.21 -29.86
CA ILE A 157 -16.17 4.94 -31.22
C ILE A 157 -17.15 3.75 -31.24
N LYS A 158 -16.90 2.73 -30.42
CA LYS A 158 -17.70 1.50 -30.39
C LYS A 158 -18.93 1.64 -29.49
N TRP A 159 -18.78 2.30 -28.36
CA TRP A 159 -19.79 2.51 -27.34
C TRP A 159 -19.90 4.01 -27.03
N ASP A 160 -20.91 4.65 -27.61
CA ASP A 160 -21.13 6.09 -27.55
C ASP A 160 -21.92 6.46 -26.29
N PHE A 161 -21.25 6.48 -25.12
CA PHE A 161 -21.84 6.86 -23.83
C PHE A 161 -20.97 7.86 -23.05
N GLN A 162 -19.91 8.41 -23.66
CA GLN A 162 -19.09 9.44 -23.00
C GLN A 162 -19.98 10.64 -22.66
N GLY A 163 -19.91 11.12 -21.42
CA GLY A 163 -20.79 12.18 -20.91
C GLY A 163 -22.20 11.71 -20.51
N GLU A 164 -22.53 10.43 -20.67
CA GLU A 164 -23.81 9.86 -20.22
C GLU A 164 -23.66 9.12 -18.89
N ASN A 165 -24.54 9.42 -17.93
CA ASN A 165 -24.62 8.69 -16.66
C ASN A 165 -25.09 7.24 -16.92
N ILE A 166 -24.21 6.26 -16.70
CA ILE A 166 -24.49 4.84 -16.97
C ILE A 166 -24.74 4.02 -15.71
N TRP A 167 -24.37 4.55 -14.53
CA TRP A 167 -24.58 3.89 -13.24
C TRP A 167 -24.90 4.89 -12.12
N ILE A 168 -24.07 4.95 -11.08
CA ILE A 168 -24.26 5.77 -9.88
C ILE A 168 -23.15 6.81 -9.78
N GLU A 169 -22.89 7.53 -10.87
CA GLU A 169 -21.90 8.61 -10.88
C GLU A 169 -22.45 9.86 -10.17
N PRO A 170 -21.60 10.61 -9.43
CA PRO A 170 -21.97 11.83 -8.74
C PRO A 170 -21.99 13.01 -9.71
N TYR A 171 -22.77 14.06 -9.45
CA TYR A 171 -22.64 15.31 -10.23
C TYR A 171 -21.29 16.01 -9.91
N PRO A 172 -20.52 16.51 -10.90
CA PRO A 172 -20.87 16.67 -12.32
C PRO A 172 -20.41 15.54 -13.26
N LEU A 173 -20.02 14.38 -12.74
CA LEU A 173 -19.68 13.21 -13.56
C LEU A 173 -20.92 12.52 -14.15
N PRO A 174 -20.75 11.79 -15.27
CA PRO A 174 -19.53 11.71 -16.08
C PRO A 174 -19.30 12.98 -16.93
N LEU A 175 -18.06 13.21 -17.33
CA LEU A 175 -17.65 14.41 -18.09
C LEU A 175 -17.64 14.12 -19.60
N GLU A 176 -17.58 15.17 -20.41
CA GLU A 176 -17.68 15.08 -21.88
C GLU A 176 -16.45 14.41 -22.51
N THR A 177 -15.33 14.34 -21.79
CA THR A 177 -14.09 13.72 -22.27
C THR A 177 -13.39 12.91 -21.19
N HIS A 178 -12.66 11.87 -21.64
CA HIS A 178 -11.79 11.07 -20.77
C HIS A 178 -10.71 11.90 -20.09
N GLU A 179 -10.15 12.90 -20.77
CA GLU A 179 -9.17 13.81 -20.19
C GLU A 179 -9.72 14.61 -19.01
N GLU A 180 -10.97 15.09 -19.11
CA GLU A 180 -11.66 15.79 -18.03
C GLU A 180 -11.92 14.86 -16.83
N GLU A 181 -12.27 13.60 -17.06
CA GLU A 181 -12.44 12.60 -16.00
C GLU A 181 -11.12 12.30 -15.27
N VAL A 182 -10.01 12.19 -15.99
CA VAL A 182 -8.67 12.03 -15.41
C VAL A 182 -8.29 13.26 -14.56
N GLU A 183 -8.57 14.47 -15.03
CA GLU A 183 -8.32 15.69 -14.27
C GLU A 183 -9.20 15.78 -13.02
N TYR A 184 -10.49 15.44 -13.13
CA TYR A 184 -11.41 15.36 -12.00
C TYR A 184 -10.90 14.39 -10.93
N MET A 185 -10.54 13.17 -11.33
CA MET A 185 -10.02 12.15 -10.41
C MET A 185 -8.74 12.62 -9.70
N LYS A 186 -7.82 13.28 -10.42
CA LYS A 186 -6.59 13.84 -9.82
C LYS A 186 -6.91 14.93 -8.79
N ASN A 187 -7.80 15.86 -9.12
CA ASN A 187 -8.23 16.91 -8.20
C ASN A 187 -8.88 16.33 -6.94
N TRP A 188 -9.77 15.34 -7.11
CA TRP A 188 -10.38 14.64 -5.99
C TRP A 188 -9.35 13.94 -5.09
N ILE A 189 -8.38 13.22 -5.69
CA ILE A 189 -7.30 12.55 -4.94
C ILE A 189 -6.49 13.57 -4.14
N GLN A 190 -6.21 14.74 -4.70
CA GLN A 190 -5.50 15.81 -4.01
C GLN A 190 -6.27 16.31 -2.79
N GLU A 191 -7.57 16.56 -2.94
CA GLU A 191 -8.45 16.97 -1.83
C GLU A 191 -8.55 15.88 -0.75
N ARG A 192 -8.69 14.62 -1.17
CA ARG A 192 -8.77 13.46 -0.27
C ARG A 192 -7.49 13.29 0.55
N ILE A 193 -6.32 13.39 -0.10
CA ILE A 193 -5.03 13.31 0.59
C ILE A 193 -4.85 14.46 1.57
N ALA A 194 -5.23 15.68 1.19
CA ALA A 194 -5.17 16.83 2.09
C ALA A 194 -6.05 16.62 3.33
N TRP A 195 -7.24 16.03 3.16
CA TRP A 195 -8.09 15.67 4.29
C TRP A 195 -7.47 14.58 5.16
N LEU A 196 -6.94 13.50 4.56
CA LEU A 196 -6.28 12.41 5.30
C LEU A 196 -5.06 12.90 6.07
N ASP A 197 -4.21 13.74 5.46
CA ASP A 197 -3.04 14.34 6.10
C ASP A 197 -3.43 15.15 7.37
N LEU A 198 -4.59 15.80 7.37
CA LEU A 198 -5.10 16.57 8.50
C LEU A 198 -5.82 15.74 9.57
N ASN A 199 -6.36 14.58 9.20
CA ASN A 199 -7.26 13.81 10.08
C ASN A 199 -6.69 12.47 10.53
N MET A 200 -5.51 12.05 10.04
CA MET A 200 -4.89 10.79 10.42
C MET A 200 -4.69 10.70 11.96
N PRO A 201 -5.31 9.73 12.65
CA PRO A 201 -5.24 9.65 14.09
C PRO A 201 -3.92 9.04 14.55
N GLY A 202 -3.67 9.13 15.86
CA GLY A 202 -2.50 8.53 16.49
C GLY A 202 -1.24 9.38 16.43
N ASN A 203 -0.15 8.82 16.93
CA ASN A 203 1.14 9.48 17.03
C ASN A 203 2.25 8.48 16.72
N CYS A 204 2.90 8.63 15.56
CA CYS A 204 4.02 7.79 15.11
C CYS A 204 5.17 7.70 16.13
N MET A 205 5.41 8.71 16.98
CA MET A 205 6.42 8.62 18.04
C MET A 205 6.10 7.54 19.09
N ASN A 206 4.83 7.15 19.20
CA ASN A 206 4.32 6.13 20.11
C ASN A 206 3.97 4.82 19.38
N ASP A 207 4.38 4.65 18.12
CA ASP A 207 4.21 3.38 17.42
C ASP A 207 5.05 2.31 18.12
N VAL A 208 4.36 1.39 18.80
CA VAL A 208 4.98 0.24 19.45
C VAL A 208 5.03 -0.96 18.53
N ILE A 209 4.27 -1.00 17.43
CA ILE A 209 4.30 -2.11 16.47
C ILE A 209 5.58 -2.04 15.64
N ALA A 210 5.96 -0.84 15.17
CA ALA A 210 7.25 -0.64 14.51
C ALA A 210 8.46 -0.73 15.47
N LYS A 211 8.23 -0.65 16.79
CA LYS A 211 9.27 -0.75 17.83
C LYS A 211 9.32 -2.11 18.52
N ILE A 212 8.23 -2.89 18.49
CA ILE A 212 8.30 -4.33 18.66
C ILE A 212 9.17 -4.73 17.48
N PRO A 213 10.39 -5.23 17.74
CA PRO A 213 11.05 -5.92 16.67
C PRO A 213 10.12 -7.08 16.36
N GLU A 214 9.38 -7.02 15.24
CA GLU A 214 9.50 -8.14 14.31
C GLU A 214 10.98 -8.48 14.38
N GLN A 215 11.28 -9.65 14.98
CA GLN A 215 12.63 -10.20 15.18
C GLN A 215 13.57 -9.43 14.32
N GLU A 216 14.55 -8.68 14.88
CA GLU A 216 15.54 -7.95 14.08
C GLU A 216 15.82 -8.70 12.78
N GLU A 217 15.07 -8.39 11.72
CA GLU A 217 15.55 -8.42 10.38
C GLU A 217 16.46 -7.23 10.48
N ASN A 218 17.67 -7.54 10.97
CA ASN A 218 18.86 -6.80 10.72
C ASN A 218 18.59 -6.16 9.37
N LEU A 219 18.44 -4.84 9.34
CA LEU A 219 18.63 -4.06 8.13
C LEU A 219 20.02 -4.50 7.67
N CYS A 220 20.05 -5.58 6.89
CA CYS A 220 21.28 -6.28 6.58
C CYS A 220 22.19 -5.34 5.85
N CYS A 221 21.56 -4.37 5.19
CA CYS A 221 22.12 -3.70 4.10
C CYS A 221 21.36 -2.43 3.68
N ARG A 222 22.14 -1.40 3.38
CA ARG A 222 21.69 -0.12 2.83
C ARG A 222 22.15 -0.04 1.39
N VAL A 223 21.22 0.28 0.50
CA VAL A 223 21.49 0.35 -0.93
C VAL A 223 21.28 1.77 -1.41
N PHE A 224 22.35 2.43 -1.88
CA PHE A 224 22.31 3.85 -2.22
C PHE A 224 23.38 4.27 -3.25
N PRO A 225 23.16 5.34 -4.02
CA PRO A 225 21.88 6.04 -4.16
C PRO A 225 20.83 5.14 -4.85
N ASN A 226 19.55 5.40 -4.59
CA ASN A 226 18.44 4.76 -5.27
C ASN A 226 17.37 5.85 -5.51
N PRO A 227 17.22 6.40 -6.72
CA PRO A 227 17.81 5.93 -7.99
C PRO A 227 19.34 6.08 -8.15
N ALA A 228 19.97 5.23 -8.96
CA ALA A 228 21.40 5.22 -9.24
C ALA A 228 21.73 5.50 -10.71
N ALA A 229 22.44 6.59 -10.99
CA ALA A 229 22.82 6.98 -12.36
C ALA A 229 24.10 6.28 -12.89
N ASN A 230 25.07 5.99 -12.02
CA ASN A 230 26.35 5.42 -12.46
C ASN A 230 26.89 4.35 -11.50
N LYS A 231 26.62 4.52 -10.21
CA LYS A 231 27.15 3.63 -9.17
C LYS A 231 26.05 3.34 -8.16
N LEU A 232 25.92 2.08 -7.81
CA LEU A 232 25.05 1.57 -6.75
C LEU A 232 25.95 1.04 -5.63
N THR A 233 25.82 1.58 -4.43
CA THR A 233 26.55 1.11 -3.25
C THR A 233 25.65 0.18 -2.46
N VAL A 234 26.16 -1.00 -2.15
CA VAL A 234 25.55 -1.96 -1.25
C VAL A 234 26.41 -1.99 0.00
N ASP A 235 25.94 -1.31 1.04
CA ASP A 235 26.50 -1.39 2.38
C ASP A 235 25.79 -2.52 3.11
N LEU A 236 26.53 -3.38 3.80
CA LEU A 236 26.06 -4.57 4.51
C LEU A 236 26.36 -4.48 6.02
N GLU A 237 26.49 -3.26 6.56
CA GLU A 237 26.81 -2.83 7.94
C GLU A 237 27.27 -3.93 8.93
N ASN A 238 26.46 -4.96 9.19
CA ASN A 238 26.69 -6.02 10.18
C ASN A 238 27.33 -7.34 9.69
N PHE A 239 27.60 -7.53 8.39
CA PHE A 239 28.05 -8.83 7.87
C PHE A 239 29.55 -8.95 7.54
N ASN A 240 30.42 -8.09 8.07
CA ASN A 240 31.85 -8.16 7.73
C ASN A 240 32.46 -9.54 8.06
N GLY A 241 33.14 -10.19 7.09
CA GLY A 241 33.77 -11.49 7.30
C GLY A 241 32.92 -12.71 6.95
N VAL A 242 31.65 -12.52 6.58
CA VAL A 242 30.75 -13.59 6.09
C VAL A 242 30.77 -13.61 4.56
N ASN A 243 30.89 -14.80 3.95
CA ASN A 243 30.75 -14.96 2.49
C ASN A 243 29.31 -14.65 2.07
N LYS A 244 29.14 -13.75 1.10
CA LYS A 244 27.84 -13.49 0.46
C LYS A 244 27.99 -13.42 -1.05
N THR A 245 26.86 -13.62 -1.72
CA THR A 245 26.69 -13.38 -3.14
C THR A 245 25.69 -12.25 -3.35
N ILE A 246 26.07 -11.26 -4.16
CA ILE A 246 25.17 -10.20 -4.63
C ILE A 246 24.79 -10.49 -6.07
N LYS A 247 23.50 -10.46 -6.37
CA LYS A 247 22.94 -10.61 -7.72
C LYS A 247 22.03 -9.46 -8.06
N LEU A 248 22.07 -9.01 -9.31
CA LEU A 248 21.13 -8.04 -9.86
C LEU A 248 20.36 -8.67 -11.02
N TYR A 249 19.05 -8.53 -10.99
CA TYR A 249 18.12 -9.09 -11.96
C TYR A 249 17.37 -7.99 -12.70
N GLU A 250 17.21 -8.15 -14.02
CA GLU A 250 16.20 -7.43 -14.79
C GLU A 250 14.78 -7.83 -14.37
N THR A 251 13.77 -7.05 -14.75
CA THR A 251 12.34 -7.39 -14.54
C THR A 251 11.92 -8.72 -15.17
N SER A 252 12.67 -9.20 -16.16
CA SER A 252 12.50 -10.51 -16.78
C SER A 252 12.96 -11.69 -15.92
N GLY A 253 13.66 -11.42 -14.80
CA GLY A 253 14.32 -12.42 -13.95
C GLY A 253 15.70 -12.84 -14.44
N LYS A 254 16.24 -12.21 -15.49
CA LYS A 254 17.60 -12.48 -15.99
C LYS A 254 18.64 -11.83 -15.07
N ILE A 255 19.64 -12.61 -14.64
CA ILE A 255 20.81 -12.10 -13.91
C ILE A 255 21.68 -11.28 -14.85
N ILE A 256 21.98 -10.04 -14.47
CA ILE A 256 22.84 -9.12 -15.20
C ILE A 256 24.13 -8.77 -14.45
N PHE A 257 24.17 -9.03 -13.15
CA PHE A 257 25.35 -8.86 -12.32
C PHE A 257 25.38 -9.93 -11.24
N GLU A 258 26.57 -10.48 -10.98
CA GLU A 258 26.81 -11.42 -9.89
C GLU A 258 28.21 -11.22 -9.32
N LYS A 259 28.33 -11.16 -8.00
CA LYS A 259 29.61 -11.00 -7.32
C LYS A 259 29.59 -11.61 -5.93
N GLU A 260 30.61 -12.41 -5.63
CA GLU A 260 30.90 -12.87 -4.27
C GLU A 260 31.71 -11.81 -3.50
N LEU A 261 31.41 -11.63 -2.22
CA LEU A 261 32.14 -10.73 -1.33
C LEU A 261 32.18 -11.22 0.11
N ILE A 262 33.25 -10.80 0.81
CA ILE A 262 33.43 -10.97 2.26
C ILE A 262 33.28 -9.64 3.00
N SER A 263 33.60 -8.53 2.32
CA SER A 263 33.55 -7.19 2.89
C SER A 263 32.13 -6.78 3.31
N SER A 264 32.05 -5.80 4.21
CA SER A 264 30.80 -5.16 4.61
C SER A 264 30.26 -4.16 3.59
N GLN A 265 30.97 -3.86 2.50
CA GLN A 265 30.49 -2.91 1.50
C GLN A 265 31.04 -3.26 0.12
N THR A 266 30.27 -2.98 -0.93
CA THR A 266 30.74 -2.97 -2.32
C THR A 266 30.02 -1.89 -3.12
N THR A 267 30.65 -1.47 -4.22
CA THR A 267 30.02 -0.64 -5.25
C THR A 267 29.87 -1.44 -6.54
N ILE A 268 28.75 -1.26 -7.22
CA ILE A 268 28.41 -1.83 -8.52
C ILE A 268 28.37 -0.67 -9.52
N ASP A 269 29.09 -0.80 -10.62
CA ASP A 269 29.00 0.15 -11.74
C ASP A 269 27.76 -0.21 -12.55
N VAL A 270 26.80 0.71 -12.59
CA VAL A 270 25.51 0.55 -13.27
C VAL A 270 25.41 1.45 -14.50
N SER A 271 26.46 2.19 -14.85
CA SER A 271 26.45 3.14 -15.97
C SER A 271 26.16 2.51 -17.34
N GLY A 272 26.37 1.19 -17.46
CA GLY A 272 26.08 0.41 -18.67
C GLY A 272 24.72 -0.29 -18.67
N PHE A 273 23.92 -0.16 -17.60
CA PHE A 273 22.62 -0.80 -17.49
C PHE A 273 21.53 0.11 -18.05
N ALA A 274 20.46 -0.47 -18.60
CA ALA A 274 19.35 0.31 -19.11
C ALA A 274 18.59 0.99 -17.97
N THR A 275 18.07 2.19 -18.20
CA THR A 275 17.19 2.88 -17.25
C THR A 275 15.98 1.98 -16.91
N GLY A 276 15.68 1.79 -15.63
CA GLY A 276 14.57 0.94 -15.20
C GLY A 276 14.68 0.38 -13.79
N ILE A 277 13.73 -0.50 -13.46
CA ILE A 277 13.65 -1.17 -12.15
C ILE A 277 14.37 -2.52 -12.22
N TYR A 278 15.19 -2.80 -11.22
CA TYR A 278 15.93 -4.05 -11.05
C TYR A 278 15.67 -4.64 -9.67
N SER A 279 15.79 -5.95 -9.56
CA SER A 279 15.78 -6.65 -8.27
C SER A 279 17.21 -6.96 -7.84
N LEU A 280 17.58 -6.53 -6.64
CA LEU A 280 18.83 -6.86 -5.98
C LEU A 280 18.59 -8.01 -5.00
N GLU A 281 19.42 -9.04 -5.07
CA GLU A 281 19.43 -10.15 -4.12
C GLU A 281 20.80 -10.26 -3.46
N ILE A 282 20.80 -10.52 -2.15
CA ILE A 282 22.00 -10.65 -1.33
C ILE A 282 21.82 -11.93 -0.51
N ALA A 283 22.63 -12.94 -0.77
CA ALA A 283 22.48 -14.26 -0.17
C ALA A 283 23.77 -14.70 0.55
N ASN A 284 23.63 -15.28 1.73
CA ASN A 284 24.66 -16.09 2.39
C ASN A 284 24.14 -17.53 2.59
N GLU A 285 24.86 -18.37 3.35
CA GLU A 285 24.44 -19.77 3.57
C GLU A 285 23.13 -19.91 4.37
N GLU A 286 22.74 -18.89 5.14
CA GLU A 286 21.62 -18.94 6.08
C GLU A 286 20.43 -18.06 5.67
N ASN A 287 20.68 -16.97 4.93
CA ASN A 287 19.73 -15.88 4.70
C ASN A 287 19.79 -15.36 3.25
N VAL A 288 18.63 -14.95 2.74
CA VAL A 288 18.49 -14.28 1.43
C VAL A 288 17.70 -12.99 1.63
N PHE A 289 18.31 -11.87 1.26
CA PHE A 289 17.68 -10.56 1.26
C PHE A 289 17.40 -10.09 -0.17
N ARG A 290 16.26 -9.41 -0.37
CA ARG A 290 15.88 -8.83 -1.67
C ARG A 290 15.43 -7.38 -1.53
N SER A 291 15.81 -6.56 -2.50
CA SER A 291 15.41 -5.14 -2.58
C SER A 291 15.17 -4.73 -4.03
N GLN A 292 14.41 -3.66 -4.25
CA GLN A 292 14.23 -3.03 -5.56
C GLN A 292 15.12 -1.80 -5.70
N VAL A 293 15.81 -1.71 -6.83
CA VAL A 293 16.67 -0.56 -7.16
C VAL A 293 16.30 0.01 -8.51
N ILE A 294 16.34 1.33 -8.61
CA ILE A 294 16.05 2.10 -9.81
C ILE A 294 17.39 2.56 -10.38
N ILE A 295 17.62 2.30 -11.66
CA ILE A 295 18.79 2.80 -12.41
C ILE A 295 18.30 3.88 -13.37
N ASP A 296 18.96 5.04 -13.34
CA ASP A 296 18.66 6.22 -14.16
C ASP A 296 19.51 6.27 -15.44
#